data_AF-A0A067Q673-F1
#
_entry.id   AF-A0A067Q673-F1
#
_cell.length_a   1.000
_cell.length_b   1.000
_cell.length_c   1.000
_cell.angle_alpha   90.00
_cell.angle_beta   90.00
_cell.angle_gamma   90.00
#
_symmetry.space_group_name_H-M   'P 1'
#
loop_
_entity.id
_entity.type
_entity.pdbx_description
1 polymer ?
#
loop_
_entity_poly.entity_id
_entity_poly.type
_entity_poly.pdbx_seq_one_letter_code
_entity_poly.pdbx_strand_id
1 'polypeptide(L)'
;MNCLQRLCDRSSSDKESPTRVLCEGMDSEDQSSKLPISVPTTSYTLSESKITDTPSMPTLNGSSQKLHADHSSSSLSHHPHHCRVLLLLDTQVSLLSPQTGVPAALNLRQNISQILSEARQSSPRPLIIHVRNSGDVGEPDEPNTPGWQLLFTPLSNEPVIDKLKNNAFAGTKLGELIRPDAEIVVVGMQSDFCVRATCSAALGRGNEVLLIRGAHGTYDRIEVWNGGGITPAATIESEIEEELEEAGVILLDMKDLPGIFSDR
;
A
#
# COMPACT_ATOMS: atom_id res chain seq x y z
N MET A 1 -9.37 5.23 -24.92
CA MET A 1 -9.71 3.92 -25.54
C MET A 1 -9.61 2.90 -24.41
N ASN A 2 -10.76 2.37 -23.99
CA ASN A 2 -10.89 1.68 -22.70
C ASN A 2 -10.44 0.21 -22.77
N CYS A 3 -9.81 -0.22 -21.67
CA CYS A 3 -9.15 -1.50 -21.45
C CYS A 3 -10.16 -2.64 -21.17
N LEU A 4 -11.04 -2.95 -22.12
CA LEU A 4 -11.97 -4.09 -21.99
C LEU A 4 -12.27 -4.71 -23.36
N GLN A 5 -11.26 -5.26 -24.03
CA GLN A 5 -11.51 -6.22 -25.11
C GLN A 5 -10.29 -7.09 -25.38
N ARG A 6 -10.05 -8.11 -24.56
CA ARG A 6 -9.14 -9.20 -24.95
C ARG A 6 -9.29 -10.49 -24.15
N LEU A 7 -10.51 -10.99 -23.99
CA LEU A 7 -10.73 -12.40 -23.62
C LEU A 7 -12.00 -12.92 -24.28
N CYS A 8 -11.86 -13.52 -25.46
CA CYS A 8 -12.62 -14.69 -25.92
C CYS A 8 -12.13 -15.04 -27.33
N ASP A 9 -11.35 -16.11 -27.45
CA ASP A 9 -11.16 -16.77 -28.73
C ASP A 9 -11.05 -18.29 -28.55
N ARG A 10 -11.78 -19.01 -29.42
CA ARG A 10 -11.92 -20.48 -29.63
C ARG A 10 -12.99 -21.17 -28.74
N SER A 11 -13.98 -21.89 -29.25
CA SER A 11 -14.07 -22.65 -30.52
C SER A 11 -15.51 -23.06 -30.91
N SER A 12 -15.68 -23.35 -32.21
CA SER A 12 -16.75 -24.12 -32.89
C SER A 12 -17.97 -23.30 -33.38
N SER A 13 -18.52 -23.45 -34.60
CA SER A 13 -18.13 -23.99 -35.91
C SER A 13 -19.20 -23.49 -36.91
N ASP A 14 -18.78 -23.20 -38.14
CA ASP A 14 -19.53 -23.22 -39.41
C ASP A 14 -20.87 -22.47 -39.55
N LYS A 15 -20.88 -21.46 -40.44
CA LYS A 15 -21.58 -21.50 -41.74
C LYS A 15 -21.37 -20.25 -42.60
N GLU A 16 -20.82 -20.51 -43.79
CA GLU A 16 -20.98 -19.91 -45.12
C GLU A 16 -21.25 -18.40 -45.37
N SER A 17 -20.46 -17.90 -46.32
CA SER A 17 -20.35 -16.58 -46.97
C SER A 17 -21.46 -16.33 -48.04
N PRO A 18 -21.33 -15.41 -49.04
CA PRO A 18 -20.46 -14.24 -49.21
C PRO A 18 -21.17 -12.97 -49.77
N THR A 19 -20.54 -11.79 -49.63
CA THR A 19 -20.67 -10.72 -50.64
C THR A 19 -19.31 -10.10 -50.96
N ARG A 20 -18.92 -10.25 -52.24
CA ARG A 20 -17.78 -9.65 -52.94
C ARG A 20 -17.94 -8.12 -53.04
N VAL A 21 -16.87 -7.37 -52.80
CA VAL A 21 -16.50 -6.19 -53.60
C VAL A 21 -14.98 -6.23 -53.80
N LEU A 22 -14.57 -6.22 -55.07
CA LEU A 22 -13.21 -6.07 -55.58
C LEU A 22 -13.07 -4.63 -56.11
N CYS A 23 -11.91 -4.00 -55.87
CA CYS A 23 -11.04 -3.31 -56.84
C CYS A 23 -9.95 -2.55 -56.06
N GLU A 24 -8.68 -2.98 -56.18
CA GLU A 24 -7.57 -2.25 -56.86
C GLU A 24 -7.10 -1.02 -56.07
N GLY A 25 -5.85 -0.80 -55.68
CA GLY A 25 -4.53 -1.33 -56.04
C GLY A 25 -3.57 -0.14 -55.89
N MET A 26 -2.40 -0.30 -55.24
CA MET A 26 -1.20 0.54 -55.44
C MET A 26 -0.02 -0.05 -54.66
N ASP A 27 1.03 -0.35 -55.43
CA ASP A 27 2.31 -0.95 -55.09
C ASP A 27 3.29 0.01 -54.37
N SER A 28 4.45 -0.56 -54.01
CA SER A 28 5.75 0.03 -53.62
C SER A 28 5.90 0.50 -52.17
N GLU A 29 6.95 0.19 -51.39
CA GLU A 29 8.30 -0.31 -51.70
C GLU A 29 8.94 -0.91 -50.42
N ASP A 30 9.81 -1.90 -50.61
CA ASP A 30 10.69 -2.56 -49.63
C ASP A 30 12.02 -1.81 -49.52
N GLN A 31 12.59 -1.67 -48.31
CA GLN A 31 14.05 -1.65 -48.11
C GLN A 31 14.47 -1.87 -46.65
N SER A 32 14.85 -3.12 -46.37
CA SER A 32 16.02 -3.59 -45.60
C SER A 32 16.86 -2.58 -44.79
N SER A 33 17.09 -2.87 -43.50
CA SER A 33 18.46 -3.04 -42.97
C SER A 33 18.48 -3.68 -41.57
N LYS A 34 19.11 -4.86 -41.49
CA LYS A 34 19.56 -5.53 -40.27
C LYS A 34 20.99 -5.10 -39.94
N LEU A 35 21.29 -4.82 -38.67
CA LEU A 35 22.63 -5.04 -38.09
C LEU A 35 22.50 -5.47 -36.61
N PRO A 36 23.22 -6.52 -36.15
CA PRO A 36 23.21 -6.99 -34.77
C PRO A 36 24.48 -6.55 -34.02
N ILE A 37 24.38 -6.13 -32.75
CA ILE A 37 25.57 -5.90 -31.91
C ILE A 37 25.34 -6.38 -30.45
N SER A 38 25.96 -7.53 -30.19
CA SER A 38 26.64 -8.03 -28.97
C SER A 38 26.29 -7.47 -27.57
N VAL A 39 25.85 -8.40 -26.71
CA VAL A 39 25.88 -8.33 -25.24
C VAL A 39 27.28 -8.64 -24.70
N PRO A 40 27.82 -7.85 -23.74
CA PRO A 40 28.97 -8.25 -22.95
C PRO A 40 28.53 -9.00 -21.68
N THR A 41 29.09 -10.20 -21.52
CA THR A 41 29.09 -10.99 -20.28
C THR A 41 30.11 -10.42 -19.33
N THR A 42 29.70 -9.99 -18.13
CA THR A 42 30.63 -9.65 -17.05
C THR A 42 30.59 -10.78 -16.01
N SER A 43 31.72 -11.47 -15.90
CA SER A 43 31.99 -12.49 -14.88
C SER A 43 32.25 -11.84 -13.52
N TYR A 44 31.58 -12.36 -12.48
CA TYR A 44 31.87 -12.06 -11.08
C TYR A 44 33.15 -12.75 -10.61
N THR A 45 34.04 -12.01 -9.96
CA THR A 45 35.13 -12.58 -9.15
C THR A 45 34.81 -12.37 -7.66
N LEU A 46 34.62 -13.48 -6.97
CA LEU A 46 34.60 -13.58 -5.50
C LEU A 46 36.04 -13.42 -4.99
N SER A 47 36.24 -12.56 -3.99
CA SER A 47 37.40 -12.64 -3.10
C SER A 47 36.92 -12.82 -1.66
N GLU A 48 37.34 -13.94 -1.09
CA GLU A 48 36.99 -14.39 0.26
C GLU A 48 37.79 -13.66 1.35
N SER A 49 37.06 -13.46 2.44
CA SER A 49 37.41 -13.31 3.86
C SER A 49 38.86 -13.51 4.32
N LYS A 50 39.25 -12.66 5.28
CA LYS A 50 40.09 -13.03 6.43
C LYS A 50 39.55 -12.37 7.69
N ILE A 51 38.85 -13.13 8.52
CA ILE A 51 38.57 -12.82 9.93
C ILE A 51 39.36 -13.86 10.74
N THR A 52 40.22 -13.40 11.63
CA THR A 52 40.97 -14.24 12.57
C THR A 52 40.62 -13.82 13.99
N ASP A 53 40.26 -14.84 14.77
CA ASP A 53 40.53 -15.07 16.19
C ASP A 53 39.78 -14.27 17.28
N THR A 54 38.84 -14.98 17.93
CA THR A 54 38.60 -14.96 19.39
C THR A 54 39.59 -15.94 20.07
N PRO A 55 39.70 -16.11 21.41
CA PRO A 55 38.83 -15.66 22.52
C PRO A 55 39.60 -15.15 23.77
N SER A 56 38.88 -14.71 24.82
CA SER A 56 39.11 -15.13 26.23
C SER A 56 38.22 -14.38 27.23
N MET A 57 37.44 -15.14 27.98
CA MET A 57 36.80 -14.78 29.26
C MET A 57 37.75 -15.12 30.42
N PRO A 58 37.64 -14.43 31.56
CA PRO A 58 37.78 -15.08 32.85
C PRO A 58 36.52 -14.94 33.71
N THR A 59 36.08 -16.07 34.24
CA THR A 59 35.21 -16.20 35.41
C THR A 59 35.94 -15.76 36.68
N LEU A 60 35.21 -15.24 37.68
CA LEU A 60 35.26 -15.72 39.08
C LEU A 60 34.26 -14.97 39.99
N ASN A 61 33.42 -15.77 40.63
CA ASN A 61 32.95 -15.76 42.03
C ASN A 61 32.73 -14.44 42.79
N GLY A 62 31.56 -14.39 43.45
CA GLY A 62 31.57 -14.30 44.92
C GLY A 62 30.54 -13.36 45.56
N SER A 63 29.66 -13.98 46.35
CA SER A 63 29.19 -13.52 47.65
C SER A 63 27.92 -12.65 47.75
N SER A 64 26.91 -13.31 48.33
CA SER A 64 25.78 -12.78 49.11
C SER A 64 25.95 -11.39 49.69
N GLN A 65 24.92 -10.56 49.52
CA GLN A 65 24.43 -9.69 50.59
C GLN A 65 22.92 -9.46 50.44
N LYS A 66 22.22 -9.79 51.52
CA LYS A 66 20.77 -9.66 51.72
C LYS A 66 20.51 -8.20 52.09
N LEU A 67 19.83 -7.45 51.23
CA LEU A 67 19.30 -6.13 51.56
C LEU A 67 17.78 -6.22 51.62
N HIS A 68 17.24 -6.10 52.83
CA HIS A 68 15.86 -5.71 53.04
C HIS A 68 15.75 -4.23 52.68
N ALA A 69 14.92 -3.91 51.70
CA ALA A 69 14.43 -2.55 51.48
C ALA A 69 12.93 -2.64 51.17
N ASP A 70 12.19 -2.04 52.08
CA ASP A 70 10.77 -1.76 52.00
C ASP A 70 10.54 -0.72 50.90
N HIS A 71 9.78 -1.04 49.86
CA HIS A 71 9.25 -0.04 48.94
C HIS A 71 7.95 -0.54 48.30
N SER A 72 6.84 -0.02 48.84
CA SER A 72 5.68 0.49 48.09
C SER A 72 5.59 0.03 46.64
N SER A 73 4.83 -1.03 46.38
CA SER A 73 4.41 -1.40 45.03
C SER A 73 3.33 -0.41 44.55
N SER A 74 3.72 0.78 44.13
CA SER A 74 2.96 1.49 43.11
C SER A 74 3.27 0.78 41.80
N SER A 75 2.42 -0.19 41.43
CA SER A 75 2.39 -0.70 40.06
C SER A 75 1.93 0.45 39.16
N LEU A 76 2.86 1.31 38.78
CA LEU A 76 2.73 2.11 37.59
C LEU A 76 2.60 1.09 36.46
N SER A 77 1.38 0.88 35.98
CA SER A 77 1.11 0.19 34.75
C SER A 77 1.93 0.90 33.67
N HIS A 78 3.12 0.38 33.37
CA HIS A 78 3.82 0.69 32.14
C HIS A 78 2.90 0.18 31.03
N HIS A 79 2.01 1.05 30.55
CA HIS A 79 1.47 0.86 29.22
C HIS A 79 2.69 0.97 28.30
N PRO A 80 3.09 -0.11 27.61
CA PRO A 80 4.16 0.00 26.65
C PRO A 80 3.78 1.15 25.71
N HIS A 81 4.70 2.08 25.49
CA HIS A 81 4.47 3.12 24.48
C HIS A 81 4.21 2.39 23.15
N HIS A 82 2.94 2.26 22.77
CA HIS A 82 2.58 1.58 21.54
C HIS A 82 3.19 2.39 20.40
N CYS A 83 3.99 1.72 19.59
CA CYS A 83 4.58 2.37 18.42
C CYS A 83 3.44 2.68 17.46
N ARG A 84 3.06 3.95 17.35
CA ARG A 84 1.98 4.38 16.45
C ARG A 84 2.53 4.63 15.05
N VAL A 85 1.80 4.15 14.06
CA VAL A 85 2.11 4.29 12.64
C VAL A 85 0.95 5.00 11.94
N LEU A 86 1.24 6.02 11.13
CA LEU A 86 0.32 6.48 10.10
C LEU A 86 0.75 5.86 8.76
N LEU A 87 -0.12 5.03 8.19
CA LEU A 87 0.11 4.34 6.93
C LEU A 87 -0.76 4.97 5.83
N LEU A 88 -0.12 5.71 4.92
CA LEU A 88 -0.78 6.25 3.73
C LEU A 88 -0.66 5.23 2.59
N LEU A 89 -1.78 4.62 2.20
CA LEU A 89 -1.85 3.63 1.14
C LEU A 89 -2.25 4.29 -0.19
N ASP A 90 -1.40 4.16 -1.21
CA ASP A 90 -1.68 4.48 -2.60
C ASP A 90 -2.27 5.90 -2.80
N THR A 91 -1.75 6.88 -2.05
CA THR A 91 -2.15 8.29 -2.19
C THR A 91 -1.49 8.95 -3.39
N GLN A 92 -1.69 8.35 -4.56
CA GLN A 92 -1.07 8.70 -5.83
C GLN A 92 -1.90 9.74 -6.59
N VAL A 93 -1.22 10.48 -7.48
CA VAL A 93 -1.84 11.54 -8.29
C VAL A 93 -2.97 11.00 -9.15
N SER A 94 -2.82 9.81 -9.74
CA SER A 94 -3.84 9.18 -10.61
C SER A 94 -5.15 8.92 -9.84
N LEU A 95 -5.06 8.25 -8.69
CA LEU A 95 -6.20 7.85 -7.85
C LEU A 95 -6.91 9.03 -7.21
N LEU A 96 -6.18 10.09 -6.86
CA LEU A 96 -6.76 11.29 -6.25
C LEU A 96 -7.01 12.41 -7.26
N SER A 97 -6.85 12.19 -8.57
CA SER A 97 -7.11 13.23 -9.58
C SER A 97 -8.57 13.71 -9.50
N PRO A 98 -8.87 15.03 -9.44
CA PRO A 98 -10.25 15.51 -9.45
C PRO A 98 -11.02 15.16 -10.73
N GLN A 99 -10.31 14.89 -11.83
CA GLN A 99 -10.92 14.62 -13.14
C GLN A 99 -11.07 13.13 -13.43
N THR A 100 -10.14 12.30 -12.94
CA THR A 100 -10.01 10.89 -13.33
C THR A 100 -9.83 9.93 -12.15
N GLY A 101 -9.74 10.48 -10.94
CA GLY A 101 -9.57 9.74 -9.71
C GLY A 101 -10.89 9.19 -9.18
N VAL A 102 -10.86 8.70 -7.94
CA VAL A 102 -12.05 8.26 -7.21
C VAL A 102 -13.07 9.41 -7.10
N PRO A 103 -14.39 9.13 -7.07
CA PRO A 103 -15.41 10.18 -7.00
C PRO A 103 -15.24 11.15 -5.82
N ALA A 104 -14.79 10.64 -4.67
CA ALA A 104 -14.57 11.43 -3.46
C ALA A 104 -13.20 12.14 -3.39
N ALA A 105 -12.42 12.17 -4.48
CA ALA A 105 -11.01 12.60 -4.47
C ALA A 105 -10.76 13.97 -3.82
N LEU A 106 -11.63 14.97 -4.05
CA LEU A 106 -11.47 16.30 -3.46
C LEU A 106 -11.57 16.28 -1.93
N ASN A 107 -12.56 15.57 -1.38
CA ASN A 107 -12.75 15.44 0.06
C ASN A 107 -11.62 14.62 0.68
N LEU A 108 -11.23 13.51 0.04
CA LEU A 108 -10.13 12.66 0.50
C LEU A 108 -8.81 13.42 0.54
N ARG A 109 -8.51 14.27 -0.46
CA ARG A 109 -7.33 15.14 -0.46
C ARG A 109 -7.27 16.03 0.78
N GLN A 110 -8.39 16.67 1.10
CA GLN A 110 -8.49 17.58 2.25
C GLN A 110 -8.31 16.82 3.57
N ASN A 111 -9.03 15.72 3.73
CA ASN A 111 -9.00 14.91 4.94
C ASN A 111 -7.62 14.28 5.18
N ILE A 112 -7.04 13.64 4.17
CA ILE A 112 -5.70 13.04 4.28
C ILE A 112 -4.64 14.11 4.53
N SER A 113 -4.74 15.29 3.90
CA SER A 113 -3.85 16.41 4.20
C SER A 113 -3.95 16.86 5.66
N GLN A 114 -5.15 16.90 6.23
CA GLN A 114 -5.36 17.28 7.62
C GLN A 114 -4.79 16.23 8.57
N ILE A 115 -5.05 14.94 8.32
CA ILE A 115 -4.52 13.82 9.11
C ILE A 115 -2.99 13.80 9.09
N LEU A 116 -2.39 13.94 7.90
CA LEU A 116 -0.94 13.98 7.75
C LEU A 116 -0.32 15.18 8.47
N SER A 117 -0.99 16.34 8.43
CA SER A 117 -0.56 17.52 9.17
C SER A 117 -0.62 17.32 10.69
N GLU A 118 -1.69 16.71 11.19
CA GLU A 118 -1.86 16.39 12.61
C GLU A 118 -0.79 15.41 13.08
N ALA A 119 -0.57 14.31 12.33
CA ALA A 119 0.46 13.33 12.63
C ALA A 119 1.85 13.98 12.68
N ARG A 120 2.18 14.87 11.74
CA ARG A 120 3.48 15.57 11.71
C ARG A 120 3.68 16.53 12.89
N GLN A 121 2.61 17.08 13.45
CA GLN A 121 2.64 18.03 14.57
C GLN A 121 2.51 17.37 15.95
N SER A 122 2.07 16.12 16.00
CA SER A 122 1.90 15.37 17.26
C SER A 122 3.23 15.11 17.99
N SER A 123 3.12 14.94 19.31
CA SER A 123 4.24 14.62 20.19
C SER A 123 3.78 13.59 21.24
N PRO A 124 4.33 12.37 21.23
CA PRO A 124 5.35 11.86 20.31
C PRO A 124 4.80 11.73 18.88
N ARG A 125 5.66 12.03 17.89
CA ARG A 125 5.30 11.91 16.47
C ARG A 125 5.26 10.42 16.06
N PRO A 126 4.17 9.94 15.42
CA PRO A 126 4.11 8.57 14.93
C PRO A 126 5.10 8.33 13.78
N LEU A 127 5.40 7.07 13.52
CA LEU A 127 6.10 6.69 12.29
C LEU A 127 5.13 6.88 11.10
N ILE A 128 5.48 7.75 10.16
CA ILE A 128 4.66 8.01 8.97
C ILE A 128 5.28 7.28 7.78
N ILE A 129 4.52 6.37 7.18
CA ILE A 129 4.96 5.55 6.05
C ILE A 129 4.02 5.79 4.87
N HIS A 130 4.61 6.06 3.71
CA HIS A 130 3.90 6.16 2.45
C HIS A 130 4.08 4.88 1.65
N VAL A 131 2.99 4.31 1.18
CA VAL A 131 3.00 3.15 0.30
C VAL A 131 2.44 3.57 -1.05
N ARG A 132 3.09 3.11 -2.12
CA ARG A 132 2.73 3.43 -3.49
C ARG A 132 2.54 2.14 -4.29
N ASN A 133 1.43 2.01 -5.00
CA ASN A 133 1.20 0.90 -5.90
C ASN A 133 1.97 1.10 -7.21
N SER A 134 2.59 0.04 -7.68
CA SER A 134 3.27 -0.02 -8.98
C SER A 134 2.45 -0.90 -9.91
N GLY A 135 1.64 -0.25 -10.75
CA GLY A 135 0.82 -0.89 -11.76
C GLY A 135 1.63 -1.41 -12.96
N ASP A 136 0.97 -2.18 -13.81
CA ASP A 136 1.55 -2.67 -15.06
C ASP A 136 1.67 -1.55 -16.10
N VAL A 137 2.42 -1.81 -17.17
CA VAL A 137 2.62 -0.85 -18.27
C VAL A 137 1.27 -0.44 -18.88
N GLY A 138 1.04 0.87 -18.97
CA GLY A 138 -0.20 1.47 -19.48
C GLY A 138 -1.28 1.69 -18.41
N GLU A 139 -1.08 1.25 -17.18
CA GLU A 139 -2.00 1.55 -16.07
C GLU A 139 -1.80 3.00 -15.57
N PRO A 140 -2.84 3.63 -14.99
CA PRO A 140 -2.74 5.00 -14.49
C PRO A 140 -1.66 5.22 -13.43
N ASP A 141 -1.22 4.16 -12.77
CA ASP A 141 -0.16 4.09 -11.77
C ASP A 141 1.04 3.24 -12.26
N GLU A 142 1.32 3.23 -13.57
CA GLU A 142 2.56 2.70 -14.11
C GLU A 142 3.78 3.43 -13.51
N PRO A 143 4.82 2.72 -13.03
CA PRO A 143 6.01 3.33 -12.44
C PRO A 143 6.66 4.43 -13.28
N ASN A 144 7.15 5.46 -12.59
CA ASN A 144 7.80 6.65 -13.15
C ASN A 144 6.92 7.55 -14.03
N THR A 145 5.62 7.31 -14.10
CA THR A 145 4.68 8.23 -14.75
C THR A 145 4.23 9.35 -13.79
N PRO A 146 3.65 10.45 -14.31
CA PRO A 146 3.09 11.50 -13.46
C PRO A 146 1.95 11.02 -12.56
N GLY A 147 1.11 10.10 -13.04
CA GLY A 147 -0.01 9.54 -12.28
C GLY A 147 0.46 8.68 -11.11
N TRP A 148 1.59 7.99 -11.27
CA TRP A 148 2.18 7.15 -10.24
C TRP A 148 2.76 7.93 -9.06
N GLN A 149 3.15 9.19 -9.21
CA GLN A 149 3.78 9.94 -8.12
C GLN A 149 2.84 10.08 -6.91
N LEU A 150 3.41 10.11 -5.70
CA LEU A 150 2.65 10.42 -4.50
C LEU A 150 2.15 11.87 -4.57
N LEU A 151 0.88 12.07 -4.23
CA LEU A 151 0.30 13.40 -4.15
C LEU A 151 0.83 14.20 -2.95
N PHE A 152 1.01 13.52 -1.82
CA PHE A 152 1.54 14.12 -0.60
C PHE A 152 3.04 13.87 -0.53
N THR A 153 3.83 14.94 -0.61
CA THR A 153 5.29 14.83 -0.60
C THR A 153 5.78 14.31 0.76
N PRO A 154 6.49 13.16 0.79
CA PRO A 154 7.09 12.64 2.01
C PRO A 154 8.20 13.57 2.53
N LEU A 155 8.36 13.64 3.85
CA LEU A 155 9.55 14.24 4.45
C LEU A 155 10.72 13.26 4.41
N SER A 156 11.95 13.76 4.60
CA SER A 156 13.17 12.93 4.51
C SER A 156 13.22 11.76 5.50
N ASN A 157 12.45 11.84 6.60
CA ASN A 157 12.34 10.82 7.62
C ASN A 157 11.09 9.94 7.48
N GLU A 158 10.31 10.09 6.41
CA GLU A 158 9.09 9.33 6.14
C GLU A 158 9.37 8.28 5.04
N PRO A 159 9.43 6.97 5.38
CA PRO A 159 9.73 5.94 4.39
C PRO A 159 8.69 5.88 3.28
N VAL A 160 9.16 5.61 2.06
CA VAL A 160 8.31 5.31 0.90
C VAL A 160 8.54 3.86 0.49
N ILE A 161 7.47 3.10 0.31
CA ILE A 161 7.51 1.70 -0.10
C ILE A 161 6.69 1.53 -1.37
N ASP A 162 7.34 1.03 -2.43
CA ASP A 162 6.65 0.61 -3.64
C ASP A 162 6.19 -0.85 -3.50
N LYS A 163 4.94 -1.14 -3.87
CA LYS A 163 4.34 -2.48 -3.81
C LYS A 163 3.77 -2.93 -5.16
N LEU A 164 3.68 -4.25 -5.33
CA LEU A 164 3.13 -4.91 -6.54
C LEU A 164 1.85 -5.70 -6.27
N LYS A 165 1.37 -5.70 -5.02
CA LYS A 165 0.22 -6.50 -4.55
C LYS A 165 -0.68 -5.61 -3.70
N ASN A 166 -1.97 -5.96 -3.61
CA ASN A 166 -2.92 -5.19 -2.79
C ASN A 166 -2.52 -5.17 -1.31
N ASN A 167 -2.09 -6.32 -0.77
CA ASN A 167 -1.53 -6.39 0.56
C ASN A 167 -0.15 -5.72 0.59
N ALA A 168 -0.03 -4.58 1.26
CA ALA A 168 1.21 -3.82 1.33
C ALA A 168 2.35 -4.53 2.08
N PHE A 169 2.07 -5.55 2.90
CA PHE A 169 3.09 -6.37 3.54
C PHE A 169 3.66 -7.46 2.61
N ALA A 170 2.92 -7.85 1.57
CA ALA A 170 3.31 -8.95 0.71
C ALA A 170 4.42 -8.54 -0.26
N GLY A 171 5.60 -9.15 -0.11
CA GLY A 171 6.74 -8.89 -1.00
C GLY A 171 7.41 -7.53 -0.81
N THR A 172 7.17 -6.87 0.33
CA THR A 172 7.80 -5.59 0.69
C THR A 172 8.51 -5.69 2.04
N LYS A 173 9.25 -4.64 2.41
CA LYS A 173 9.87 -4.49 3.73
C LYS A 173 8.97 -3.83 4.77
N LEU A 174 7.69 -3.61 4.47
CA LEU A 174 6.76 -2.92 5.38
C LEU A 174 6.67 -3.63 6.75
N GLY A 175 6.69 -4.97 6.74
CA GLY A 175 6.65 -5.77 7.97
C GLY A 175 7.90 -5.67 8.85
N GLU A 176 9.02 -5.21 8.31
CA GLU A 176 10.26 -4.94 9.07
C GLU A 176 10.18 -3.58 9.78
N LEU A 177 9.44 -2.63 9.21
CA LEU A 177 9.26 -1.28 9.75
C LEU A 177 8.14 -1.22 10.79
N ILE A 178 7.05 -1.96 10.56
CA ILE A 178 5.88 -1.99 11.44
C ILE A 178 5.97 -3.22 12.35
N ARG A 179 6.22 -3.00 13.63
CA ARG A 179 6.24 -4.09 14.62
C ARG A 179 4.85 -4.73 14.77
N PRO A 180 4.75 -6.01 15.16
CA PRO A 180 3.46 -6.66 15.42
C PRO A 180 2.60 -5.97 16.48
N ASP A 181 3.21 -5.33 17.48
CA ASP A 181 2.54 -4.60 18.57
C ASP A 181 2.27 -3.12 18.25
N ALA A 182 2.51 -2.70 17.01
CA ALA A 182 2.25 -1.34 16.58
C ALA A 182 0.76 -1.12 16.31
N GLU A 183 0.27 0.07 16.69
CA GLU A 183 -1.05 0.56 16.33
C GLU A 183 -0.94 1.28 14.97
N ILE A 184 -1.75 0.88 13.99
CA ILE A 184 -1.67 1.38 12.62
C ILE A 184 -2.93 2.18 12.29
N VAL A 185 -2.77 3.49 12.10
CA VAL A 185 -3.78 4.35 11.52
C VAL A 185 -3.65 4.30 9.99
N VAL A 186 -4.69 3.83 9.31
CA VAL A 186 -4.70 3.62 7.86
C VAL A 186 -5.56 4.68 7.17
N VAL A 187 -5.03 5.22 6.07
CA VAL A 187 -5.74 6.10 5.14
C VAL A 187 -5.34 5.77 3.70
N GLY A 188 -6.17 6.14 2.73
CA GLY A 188 -5.82 6.08 1.31
C GLY A 188 -6.69 5.16 0.47
N MET A 189 -6.11 4.58 -0.59
CA MET A 189 -6.87 3.91 -1.64
C MET A 189 -6.34 2.49 -1.92
N GLN A 190 -7.11 1.63 -2.56
CA GLN A 190 -8.58 1.68 -2.69
C GLN A 190 -9.22 0.90 -1.54
N SER A 191 -10.41 1.32 -1.09
CA SER A 191 -11.16 0.69 0.01
C SER A 191 -11.24 -0.83 -0.14
N ASP A 192 -11.81 -1.31 -1.24
CA ASP A 192 -12.08 -2.73 -1.53
C ASP A 192 -10.88 -3.52 -2.08
N PHE A 193 -9.74 -2.85 -2.30
CA PHE A 193 -8.50 -3.50 -2.73
C PHE A 193 -7.41 -3.36 -1.67
N CYS A 194 -6.52 -2.37 -1.80
CA CYS A 194 -5.30 -2.27 -1.01
C CYS A 194 -5.57 -1.98 0.46
N VAL A 195 -6.58 -1.16 0.78
CA VAL A 195 -6.98 -0.87 2.15
C VAL A 195 -7.49 -2.14 2.81
N ARG A 196 -8.53 -2.79 2.27
CA ARG A 196 -9.06 -4.05 2.79
C ARG A 196 -7.97 -5.11 2.98
N ALA A 197 -7.17 -5.36 1.95
CA ALA A 197 -6.15 -6.41 1.98
C ALA A 197 -5.05 -6.13 3.01
N THR A 198 -4.62 -4.88 3.14
CA THR A 198 -3.57 -4.49 4.08
C THR A 198 -4.08 -4.47 5.53
N CYS A 199 -5.29 -3.96 5.78
CA CYS A 199 -5.92 -3.99 7.11
C CYS A 199 -6.10 -5.43 7.60
N SER A 200 -6.65 -6.30 6.76
CA SER A 200 -6.83 -7.73 7.09
C SER A 200 -5.48 -8.41 7.40
N ALA A 201 -4.45 -8.11 6.63
CA ALA A 201 -3.10 -8.64 6.86
C ALA A 201 -2.46 -8.10 8.15
N ALA A 202 -2.68 -6.82 8.47
CA ALA A 202 -2.20 -6.22 9.71
C ALA A 202 -2.84 -6.87 10.94
N LEU A 203 -4.16 -7.07 10.93
CA LEU A 203 -4.87 -7.81 11.98
C LEU A 203 -4.29 -9.22 12.17
N GLY A 204 -4.08 -9.95 11.07
CA GLY A 204 -3.46 -11.28 11.11
C GLY A 204 -2.02 -11.30 11.65
N ARG A 205 -1.31 -10.17 11.62
CA ARG A 205 0.02 -9.99 12.22
C ARG A 205 -0.03 -9.63 13.71
N GLY A 206 -1.21 -9.35 14.26
CA GLY A 206 -1.40 -8.94 15.66
C GLY A 206 -1.44 -7.43 15.88
N ASN A 207 -1.45 -6.63 14.82
CA ASN A 207 -1.56 -5.18 14.93
C ASN A 207 -2.96 -4.75 15.34
N GLU A 208 -3.04 -3.70 16.15
CA GLU A 208 -4.24 -2.89 16.27
C GLU A 208 -4.34 -1.99 15.03
N VAL A 209 -5.51 -1.96 14.39
CA VAL A 209 -5.72 -1.23 13.14
C VAL A 209 -6.87 -0.26 13.32
N LEU A 210 -6.62 1.01 12.99
CA LEU A 210 -7.62 2.07 12.97
C LEU A 210 -7.79 2.56 11.54
N LEU A 211 -9.03 2.59 11.06
CA LEU A 211 -9.36 3.12 9.74
C LEU A 211 -10.23 4.37 9.91
N ILE A 212 -9.81 5.48 9.28
CA ILE A 212 -10.52 6.76 9.40
C ILE A 212 -11.52 6.90 8.25
N ARG A 213 -12.81 6.87 8.58
CA ARG A 213 -13.91 7.13 7.64
C ARG A 213 -13.74 8.48 6.96
N GLY A 214 -13.99 8.51 5.65
CA GLY A 214 -13.77 9.69 4.83
C GLY A 214 -12.29 10.02 4.56
N ALA A 215 -11.36 9.15 4.96
CA ALA A 215 -9.94 9.23 4.57
C ALA A 215 -9.47 7.99 3.80
N HIS A 216 -10.40 7.13 3.36
CA HIS A 216 -10.18 6.13 2.34
C HIS A 216 -11.28 6.19 1.29
N GLY A 217 -11.03 5.69 0.08
CA GLY A 217 -12.06 5.67 -0.95
C GLY A 217 -11.81 4.71 -2.10
N THR A 218 -12.81 4.53 -2.95
CA THR A 218 -12.74 3.67 -4.14
C THR A 218 -13.51 4.24 -5.32
N TYR A 219 -13.58 3.51 -6.43
CA TYR A 219 -14.37 3.87 -7.60
C TYR A 219 -15.75 3.23 -7.56
N ASP A 220 -16.68 3.81 -8.33
CA ASP A 220 -17.92 3.13 -8.66
C ASP A 220 -17.62 1.78 -9.33
N ARG A 221 -18.27 0.72 -8.84
CA ARG A 221 -18.07 -0.63 -9.39
C ARG A 221 -19.13 -0.92 -10.42
N ILE A 222 -18.69 -1.25 -11.63
CA ILE A 222 -19.59 -1.71 -12.69
C ILE A 222 -19.95 -3.16 -12.38
N GLU A 223 -21.19 -3.39 -12.00
CA GLU A 223 -21.71 -4.73 -11.79
C GLU A 223 -22.00 -5.34 -13.17
N VAL A 224 -21.47 -6.53 -13.37
CA VAL A 224 -21.59 -7.25 -14.64
C VAL A 224 -22.66 -8.34 -14.56
N TRP A 225 -22.92 -8.89 -13.36
CA TRP A 225 -23.87 -9.98 -13.15
C TRP A 225 -25.26 -9.45 -12.76
N ASN A 226 -26.31 -10.29 -12.82
CA ASN A 226 -27.69 -9.99 -12.38
C ASN A 226 -28.35 -8.73 -12.99
N GLY A 227 -28.17 -8.51 -14.29
CA GLY A 227 -28.79 -7.38 -15.01
C GLY A 227 -27.89 -6.15 -15.12
N GLY A 228 -26.68 -6.23 -14.58
CA GLY A 228 -25.70 -5.16 -14.58
C GLY A 228 -26.05 -4.03 -13.63
N GLY A 229 -25.26 -2.95 -13.67
CA GLY A 229 -25.52 -1.76 -12.87
C GLY A 229 -24.24 -1.08 -12.44
N ILE A 230 -24.40 -0.07 -11.57
CA ILE A 230 -23.30 0.62 -10.93
C ILE A 230 -23.56 0.59 -9.43
N THR A 231 -22.66 -0.04 -8.68
CA THR A 231 -22.62 0.11 -7.23
C THR A 231 -21.81 1.37 -6.92
N PRO A 232 -22.42 2.40 -6.29
CA PRO A 232 -21.71 3.64 -5.98
C PRO A 232 -20.52 3.41 -5.05
N ALA A 233 -19.43 4.15 -5.27
CA ALA A 233 -18.22 4.08 -4.44
C ALA A 233 -18.51 4.17 -2.93
N ALA A 234 -19.42 5.08 -2.53
CA ALA A 234 -19.81 5.26 -1.13
C ALA A 234 -20.50 4.02 -0.53
N THR A 235 -21.26 3.26 -1.33
CA THR A 235 -21.85 2.00 -0.89
C THR A 235 -20.78 0.95 -0.65
N ILE A 236 -19.80 0.86 -1.56
CA ILE A 236 -18.67 -0.06 -1.43
C ILE A 236 -17.82 0.31 -0.20
N GLU A 237 -17.54 1.59 0.00
CA GLU A 237 -16.83 2.11 1.17
C GLU A 237 -17.50 1.66 2.46
N SER A 238 -18.83 1.83 2.59
CA SER A 238 -19.61 1.38 3.75
C SER A 238 -19.57 -0.13 3.95
N GLU A 239 -19.71 -0.92 2.88
CA GLU A 239 -19.63 -2.38 2.94
C GLU A 239 -18.26 -2.86 3.45
N ILE A 240 -17.17 -2.22 2.98
CA ILE A 240 -15.81 -2.56 3.42
C ILE A 240 -15.55 -2.11 4.86
N GLU A 241 -16.08 -0.96 5.27
CA GLU A 241 -16.03 -0.51 6.65
C GLU A 241 -16.67 -1.54 7.59
N GLU A 242 -17.89 -1.99 7.29
CA GLU A 242 -18.59 -3.03 8.07
C GLU A 242 -17.78 -4.35 8.09
N GLU A 243 -17.29 -4.81 6.94
CA GLU A 243 -16.45 -6.02 6.84
C GLU A 243 -15.21 -5.94 7.75
N LEU A 244 -14.51 -4.80 7.71
CA LEU A 244 -13.30 -4.60 8.48
C LEU A 244 -13.57 -4.40 9.98
N GLU A 245 -14.66 -3.72 10.34
CA GLU A 245 -15.09 -3.57 11.73
C GLU A 245 -15.44 -4.92 12.36
N GLU A 246 -16.18 -5.77 11.65
CA GLU A 246 -16.46 -7.15 12.08
C GLU A 246 -15.19 -7.99 12.25
N ALA A 247 -14.17 -7.75 11.42
CA ALA A 247 -12.87 -8.41 11.53
C ALA A 247 -12.01 -7.90 12.70
N GLY A 248 -12.35 -6.76 13.30
CA GLY A 248 -11.65 -6.16 14.44
C GLY A 248 -10.87 -4.88 14.15
N VAL A 249 -11.06 -4.25 12.98
CA VAL A 249 -10.57 -2.88 12.74
C VAL A 249 -11.42 -1.89 13.54
N ILE A 250 -10.78 -0.91 14.18
CA ILE A 250 -11.46 0.18 14.86
C ILE A 250 -11.76 1.29 13.84
N LEU A 251 -13.03 1.61 13.65
CA LEU A 251 -13.42 2.71 12.78
C LEU A 251 -13.47 4.03 13.54
N LEU A 252 -12.84 5.05 12.97
CA LEU A 252 -12.83 6.42 13.49
C LEU A 252 -13.44 7.38 12.48
N ASP A 253 -13.99 8.49 12.94
CA ASP A 253 -14.43 9.59 12.09
C ASP A 253 -13.39 10.73 12.09
N MET A 254 -13.46 11.61 11.09
CA MET A 254 -12.65 12.85 11.04
C MET A 254 -12.80 13.73 12.29
N LYS A 255 -13.94 13.67 12.98
CA LYS A 255 -14.19 14.41 14.23
C LYS A 255 -13.35 13.89 15.40
N ASP A 256 -12.89 12.65 15.32
CA ASP A 256 -12.07 11.98 16.34
C ASP A 256 -10.59 12.28 16.13
N LEU A 257 -10.21 12.92 15.01
CA LEU A 257 -8.82 13.26 14.67
C LEU A 257 -8.05 13.96 15.80
N PRO A 258 -8.63 14.94 16.54
CA PRO A 258 -7.95 15.52 17.68
C PRO A 258 -7.64 14.44 18.73
N GLY A 259 -6.35 14.16 18.93
CA GLY A 259 -5.89 13.18 19.92
C GLY A 259 -5.71 11.76 19.40
N ILE A 260 -5.94 11.45 18.11
CA ILE A 260 -5.59 10.14 17.53
C ILE A 260 -4.11 9.84 17.72
N PHE A 261 -3.25 10.85 17.55
CA PHE A 261 -1.79 10.69 17.63
C PHE A 261 -1.19 11.07 18.98
N SER A 262 -2.00 11.51 19.94
CA SER A 262 -1.53 11.82 21.30
C SER A 262 -1.45 10.56 22.16
N ASP A 263 -0.54 10.55 23.14
CA ASP A 263 -0.47 9.49 24.15
C ASP A 263 -1.83 9.38 24.88
N ARG A 264 -2.36 8.16 24.96
CA ARG A 264 -3.54 7.81 25.77
C ARG A 264 -3.09 7.26 27.12
#